data_AF-A0A135M083-F1
#
_entry.id   AF-A0A135M083-F1
#
_cell.length_a   1.000
_cell.length_b   1.000
_cell.length_c   1.000
_cell.angle_alpha   90.00
_cell.angle_beta   90.00
_cell.angle_gamma   90.00
#
_symmetry.space_group_name_H-M   'P 1'
#
loop_
_entity.id
_entity.type
_entity.pdbx_description
1 polymer ?
#
loop_
_entity_poly.entity_id
_entity_poly.type
_entity_poly.pdbx_seq_one_letter_code
_entity_poly.pdbx_strand_id
1 'polypeptide(L)'
;MSNQRFDQMFEVSQAFQPVKNYGQSVYWDGPDFRLRYKRSFDIEAVIFANLITAEYKFRQTYQQKEVLEKNVRALQKILGNDEDEKQHQQYQKDLEAIKRAHSKNERNLFTQESMLPPGPLKRDYDEIREDPICERGFEHTSKELDKIADELNSMLLSNNPSYVIKMAVAYFVKPPARKVEKESAEEEKVGEEQAQKKKKKKKKKKKKKKKVHWWNYMF
;
A
#
# COMPACT_ATOMS: atom_id res chain seq x y z
N MET A 1 -2.33 37.95 -4.28
CA MET A 1 -2.22 36.53 -4.67
C MET A 1 -1.19 36.44 -5.78
N SER A 2 -0.24 35.50 -5.70
CA SER A 2 0.82 35.37 -6.70
C SER A 2 0.25 34.91 -8.05
N ASN A 3 0.57 35.63 -9.13
CA ASN A 3 0.27 35.22 -10.52
C ASN A 3 1.23 34.09 -10.96
N GLN A 4 1.34 33.03 -10.17
CA GLN A 4 2.14 31.86 -10.55
C GLN A 4 1.37 31.05 -11.59
N ARG A 5 2.03 30.85 -12.74
CA ARG A 5 1.54 30.01 -13.84
C ARG A 5 1.95 28.55 -13.59
N PHE A 6 0.99 27.75 -13.10
CA PHE A 6 1.23 26.34 -12.77
C PHE A 6 1.51 25.47 -14.01
N ASP A 7 1.02 25.84 -15.18
CA ASP A 7 1.26 25.17 -16.46
C ASP A 7 2.74 25.18 -16.89
N GLN A 8 3.54 26.13 -16.39
CA GLN A 8 4.97 26.24 -16.70
C GLN A 8 5.87 25.40 -15.78
N MET A 9 5.32 24.79 -14.72
CA MET A 9 6.09 24.05 -13.72
C MET A 9 6.18 22.54 -13.99
N PHE A 10 5.54 22.04 -15.05
CA PHE A 10 5.50 20.60 -15.37
C PHE A 10 6.15 20.32 -16.72
N GLU A 11 6.85 19.20 -16.81
CA GLU A 11 7.46 18.77 -18.07
C GLU A 11 6.38 18.46 -19.11
N VAL A 12 6.65 18.86 -20.36
CA VAL A 12 5.73 18.69 -21.51
C VAL A 12 5.39 17.21 -21.77
N SER A 13 6.18 16.28 -21.22
CA SER A 13 6.08 14.83 -21.31
C SER A 13 5.20 14.17 -20.24
N GLN A 14 4.73 14.90 -19.22
CA GLN A 14 3.89 14.29 -18.18
C GLN A 14 2.50 13.92 -18.70
N ALA A 15 1.99 12.77 -18.24
CA ALA A 15 0.66 12.28 -18.63
C ALA A 15 -0.47 13.23 -18.17
N PHE A 16 -0.25 13.97 -17.07
CA PHE A 16 -1.18 14.94 -16.50
C PHE A 16 -0.56 16.34 -16.47
N GLN A 17 -1.35 17.34 -16.83
CA GLN A 17 -0.97 18.76 -16.79
C GLN A 17 -2.15 19.57 -16.24
N PRO A 18 -1.93 20.66 -15.49
CA PRO A 18 -3.04 21.54 -15.12
C PRO A 18 -3.57 22.25 -16.38
N VAL A 19 -4.87 22.57 -16.41
CA VAL A 19 -5.39 23.46 -17.45
C VAL A 19 -4.81 24.88 -17.29
N LYS A 20 -4.84 25.69 -18.36
CA LYS A 20 -4.18 27.01 -18.43
C LYS A 20 -4.57 27.97 -17.30
N ASN A 21 -5.79 27.84 -16.77
CA ASN A 21 -6.35 28.71 -15.73
C ASN A 21 -6.57 27.95 -14.40
N TYR A 22 -5.77 26.91 -14.13
CA TYR A 22 -5.95 26.10 -12.92
C TYR A 22 -5.92 26.95 -11.64
N GLY A 23 -6.94 26.80 -10.79
CA GLY A 23 -7.13 27.54 -9.54
C GLY A 23 -7.46 29.02 -9.73
N GLN A 24 -7.56 29.51 -10.96
CA GLN A 24 -7.95 30.89 -11.26
C GLN A 24 -9.45 30.97 -11.47
N SER A 25 -10.10 31.94 -10.82
CA SER A 25 -11.49 32.26 -11.12
C SER A 25 -11.56 32.99 -12.45
N VAL A 26 -12.27 32.42 -13.41
CA VAL A 26 -12.56 33.07 -14.69
C VAL A 26 -13.97 33.63 -14.61
N TYR A 27 -14.09 34.88 -14.18
CA TYR A 27 -15.36 35.60 -13.97
C TYR A 27 -16.29 34.99 -12.90
N TRP A 28 -17.36 34.29 -13.31
CA TRP A 28 -18.50 33.87 -12.48
C TRP A 28 -18.51 32.37 -12.12
N ASP A 29 -17.76 31.54 -12.84
CA ASP A 29 -17.82 30.07 -12.72
C ASP A 29 -16.91 29.50 -11.61
N GLY A 30 -16.31 30.38 -10.80
CA GLY A 30 -15.38 29.99 -9.76
C GLY A 30 -14.04 29.48 -10.31
N PRO A 31 -13.17 28.97 -9.43
CA PRO A 31 -11.86 28.45 -9.81
C PRO A 31 -11.95 27.14 -10.60
N ASP A 32 -11.22 27.05 -11.71
CA ASP A 32 -11.12 25.83 -12.53
C ASP A 32 -10.07 24.87 -11.93
N PHE A 33 -10.49 23.69 -11.46
CA PHE A 33 -9.59 22.68 -10.90
C PHE A 33 -9.42 21.45 -11.81
N ARG A 34 -9.50 21.63 -13.13
CA ARG A 34 -9.33 20.52 -14.07
C ARG A 34 -7.88 20.20 -14.40
N LEU A 35 -7.59 18.91 -14.54
CA LEU A 35 -6.35 18.37 -15.07
C LEU A 35 -6.59 17.89 -16.50
N ARG A 36 -5.60 18.13 -17.37
CA ARG A 36 -5.53 17.63 -18.73
C ARG A 36 -4.70 16.35 -18.77
N TYR A 37 -5.26 15.30 -19.35
CA TYR A 37 -4.61 14.03 -19.56
C TYR A 37 -4.29 13.81 -21.05
N LYS A 38 -3.03 13.44 -21.36
CA LYS A 38 -2.49 13.18 -22.72
C LYS A 38 -2.93 14.20 -23.80
N ARG A 39 -3.07 15.48 -23.41
CA ARG A 39 -3.49 16.63 -24.24
C ARG A 39 -4.91 16.61 -24.82
N SER A 40 -5.71 15.59 -24.54
CA SER A 40 -7.02 15.40 -25.20
C SER A 40 -8.20 15.36 -24.24
N PHE A 41 -7.97 15.26 -22.93
CA PHE A 41 -9.02 15.00 -21.97
C PHE A 41 -8.87 15.86 -20.72
N ASP A 42 -9.85 16.73 -20.43
CA ASP A 42 -9.88 17.54 -19.22
C ASP A 42 -10.81 16.87 -18.20
N ILE A 43 -10.35 16.66 -16.97
CA ILE A 43 -11.07 15.98 -15.89
C ILE A 43 -10.90 16.74 -14.60
N GLU A 44 -11.92 16.76 -13.74
CA GLU A 44 -11.83 17.46 -12.46
C GLU A 44 -10.82 16.78 -11.52
N ALA A 45 -9.92 17.56 -10.92
CA ALA A 45 -8.93 17.05 -9.97
C ALA A 45 -9.58 16.35 -8.77
N VAL A 46 -10.79 16.78 -8.38
CA VAL A 46 -11.56 16.17 -7.29
C VAL A 46 -11.89 14.70 -7.56
N ILE A 47 -12.09 14.32 -8.82
CA ILE A 47 -12.36 12.93 -9.20
C ILE A 47 -11.15 12.06 -8.88
N PHE A 48 -9.94 12.51 -9.22
CA PHE A 48 -8.71 11.80 -8.86
C PHE A 48 -8.46 11.77 -7.36
N ALA A 49 -8.66 12.90 -6.68
CA ALA A 49 -8.48 12.98 -5.24
C ALA A 49 -9.37 11.95 -4.52
N ASN A 50 -10.65 11.89 -4.89
CA ASN A 50 -11.61 10.96 -4.33
C ASN A 50 -11.28 9.51 -4.67
N LEU A 51 -10.90 9.23 -5.92
CA LEU A 51 -10.53 7.89 -6.37
C LEU A 51 -9.30 7.36 -5.62
N ILE A 52 -8.22 8.12 -5.60
CA ILE A 52 -6.96 7.77 -4.92
C ILE A 52 -7.23 7.53 -3.42
N THR A 53 -8.02 8.40 -2.78
CA THR A 53 -8.36 8.27 -1.37
C THR A 53 -9.24 7.04 -1.11
N ALA A 54 -10.23 6.77 -1.97
CA ALA A 54 -11.10 5.61 -1.83
C ALA A 54 -10.32 4.30 -1.97
N GLU A 55 -9.40 4.24 -2.94
CA GLU A 55 -8.55 3.08 -3.16
C GLU A 55 -7.59 2.86 -1.98
N TYR A 56 -6.98 3.94 -1.48
CA TYR A 56 -6.14 3.89 -0.29
C TYR A 56 -6.88 3.32 0.92
N LYS A 57 -8.08 3.84 1.23
CA LYS A 57 -8.92 3.34 2.35
C LYS A 57 -9.36 1.89 2.14
N PHE A 58 -9.64 1.49 0.90
CA PHE A 58 -9.93 0.10 0.55
C PHE A 58 -8.75 -0.82 0.84
N ARG A 59 -7.56 -0.52 0.33
CA ARG A 59 -6.32 -1.31 0.55
C ARG A 59 -5.95 -1.38 2.04
N GLN A 60 -6.08 -0.26 2.75
CA GLN A 60 -5.84 -0.19 4.20
C GLN A 60 -6.74 -1.17 4.97
N THR A 61 -8.06 -1.11 4.75
CA THR A 61 -9.00 -2.01 5.45
C THR A 61 -8.82 -3.48 5.07
N TYR A 62 -8.40 -3.76 3.83
CA TYR A 62 -8.05 -5.11 3.40
C TYR A 62 -6.86 -5.67 4.19
N GLN A 63 -5.78 -4.90 4.32
CA GLN A 63 -4.59 -5.32 5.07
C GLN A 63 -4.89 -5.52 6.56
N GLN A 64 -5.66 -4.62 7.17
CA GLN A 64 -6.11 -4.76 8.55
C GLN A 64 -6.92 -6.04 8.77
N LYS A 65 -7.81 -6.37 7.83
CA LYS A 65 -8.59 -7.61 7.83
C LYS A 65 -7.67 -8.83 7.83
N GLU A 66 -6.68 -8.89 6.93
CA GLU A 66 -5.75 -10.02 6.86
C GLU A 66 -4.95 -10.22 8.15
N VAL A 67 -4.45 -9.13 8.73
CA VAL A 67 -3.68 -9.16 9.99
C VAL A 67 -4.56 -9.70 11.12
N LEU A 68 -5.79 -9.19 11.25
CA LEU A 68 -6.73 -9.67 12.27
C LEU A 68 -7.10 -11.14 12.06
N GLU A 69 -7.33 -11.58 10.81
CA GLU A 69 -7.61 -12.99 10.52
C GLU A 69 -6.44 -13.91 10.90
N LYS A 70 -5.19 -13.48 10.68
CA LYS A 70 -3.99 -14.20 11.12
C LYS A 70 -3.92 -14.28 12.65
N ASN A 71 -4.20 -13.18 13.35
CA ASN A 71 -4.18 -13.13 14.82
C ASN A 71 -5.26 -14.02 15.44
N VAL A 72 -6.48 -14.00 14.90
CA VAL A 72 -7.58 -14.89 15.33
C VAL A 72 -7.18 -16.36 15.16
N ARG A 73 -6.61 -16.73 14.00
CA ARG A 73 -6.13 -18.10 13.75
C ARG A 73 -4.97 -18.51 14.68
N ALA A 74 -4.11 -17.57 15.06
CA ALA A 74 -3.00 -17.85 15.96
C ALA A 74 -3.50 -18.12 17.39
N LEU A 75 -4.42 -17.29 17.90
CA LEU A 75 -5.00 -17.48 19.24
C LEU A 75 -5.82 -18.77 19.34
N GLN A 76 -6.57 -19.13 18.30
CA GLN A 76 -7.31 -20.39 18.25
C GLN A 76 -6.43 -21.64 18.48
N LYS A 77 -5.13 -21.56 18.18
CA LYS A 77 -4.18 -22.66 18.39
C LYS A 77 -3.61 -22.75 19.80
N ILE A 78 -3.69 -21.67 20.58
CA ILE A 78 -3.04 -21.54 21.89
C ILE A 78 -4.08 -21.55 23.03
N LEU A 79 -5.37 -21.47 22.70
CA LEU A 79 -6.48 -21.33 23.65
C LEU A 79 -6.38 -22.31 24.84
N GLY A 80 -6.19 -21.75 26.04
CA GLY A 80 -6.15 -22.50 27.28
C GLY A 80 -6.38 -21.68 28.56
N ASN A 81 -6.36 -20.34 28.48
CA ASN A 81 -6.59 -19.43 29.61
C ASN A 81 -7.76 -18.48 29.34
N ASP A 82 -8.46 -18.04 30.40
CA ASP A 82 -9.62 -17.13 30.35
C ASP A 82 -9.27 -15.76 29.73
N GLU A 83 -8.01 -15.30 29.86
CA GLU A 83 -7.53 -14.07 29.24
C GLU A 83 -7.45 -14.19 27.71
N ASP A 84 -6.98 -15.33 27.20
CA ASP A 84 -6.89 -15.58 25.76
C ASP A 84 -8.28 -15.64 25.12
N GLU A 85 -9.26 -16.17 25.84
CA GLU A 85 -10.65 -16.21 25.38
C GLU A 85 -11.25 -14.81 25.25
N LYS A 86 -11.03 -13.93 26.24
CA LYS A 86 -11.46 -12.52 26.17
C LYS A 86 -10.79 -11.79 25.00
N GLN A 87 -9.49 -12.01 24.80
CA GLN A 87 -8.76 -11.39 23.69
C GLN A 87 -9.25 -11.92 22.33
N HIS A 88 -9.52 -13.23 22.22
CA HIS A 88 -10.08 -13.83 21.03
C HIS A 88 -11.47 -13.25 20.69
N GLN A 89 -12.35 -13.11 21.69
CA GLN A 89 -13.65 -12.47 21.50
C GLN A 89 -13.52 -11.00 21.05
N GLN A 90 -12.55 -10.26 21.59
CA GLN A 90 -12.29 -8.89 21.16
C GLN A 90 -11.85 -8.83 19.69
N TYR A 91 -10.89 -9.67 19.28
CA TYR A 91 -10.46 -9.70 17.87
C TYR A 91 -11.55 -10.14 16.90
N GLN A 92 -12.48 -11.01 17.33
CA GLN A 92 -13.65 -11.35 16.50
C GLN A 92 -14.54 -10.12 16.27
N LYS A 93 -14.82 -9.34 17.33
CA LYS A 93 -15.58 -8.09 17.21
C LYS A 93 -14.88 -7.09 16.29
N ASP A 94 -13.58 -6.92 16.45
CA ASP A 94 -12.78 -6.01 15.62
C ASP A 94 -12.77 -6.49 14.15
N LEU A 95 -12.64 -7.79 13.92
CA LEU A 95 -12.68 -8.39 12.58
C LEU A 95 -14.03 -8.16 11.90
N GLU A 96 -15.14 -8.30 12.61
CA GLU A 96 -16.46 -7.98 12.07
C GLU A 96 -16.61 -6.50 11.71
N ALA A 97 -16.13 -5.59 12.58
CA ALA A 97 -16.14 -4.16 12.31
C ALA A 97 -15.33 -3.82 11.06
N ILE A 98 -14.12 -4.37 10.93
CA ILE A 98 -13.26 -4.16 9.75
C ILE A 98 -13.88 -4.76 8.49
N LYS A 99 -14.54 -5.92 8.55
CA LYS A 99 -15.25 -6.49 7.39
C LYS A 99 -16.36 -5.56 6.89
N ARG A 100 -17.13 -4.96 7.81
CA ARG A 100 -18.17 -3.97 7.45
C ARG A 100 -17.56 -2.71 6.84
N ALA A 101 -16.48 -2.20 7.43
CA ALA A 101 -15.77 -1.03 6.91
C ALA A 101 -15.18 -1.30 5.52
N HIS A 102 -14.58 -2.47 5.31
CA HIS A 102 -14.02 -2.90 4.04
C HIS A 102 -15.10 -2.96 2.94
N SER A 103 -16.26 -3.57 3.22
CA SER A 103 -17.37 -3.59 2.26
C SER A 103 -17.90 -2.19 1.93
N LYS A 104 -17.95 -1.28 2.91
CA LYS A 104 -18.31 0.13 2.67
C LYS A 104 -17.29 0.82 1.77
N ASN A 105 -16.00 0.61 2.01
CA ASN A 105 -14.92 1.19 1.23
C ASN A 105 -14.87 0.64 -0.19
N GLU A 106 -15.15 -0.65 -0.39
CA GLU A 106 -15.28 -1.28 -1.70
C GLU A 106 -16.39 -0.64 -2.53
N ARG A 107 -17.58 -0.46 -1.94
CA ARG A 107 -18.69 0.25 -2.61
C ARG A 107 -18.33 1.70 -2.93
N ASN A 108 -17.66 2.40 -2.01
CA ASN A 108 -17.21 3.76 -2.26
C ASN A 108 -16.19 3.82 -3.41
N LEU A 109 -15.22 2.90 -3.43
CA LEU A 109 -14.25 2.79 -4.53
C LEU A 109 -14.98 2.59 -5.86
N PHE A 110 -15.91 1.65 -5.94
CA PHE A 110 -16.70 1.42 -7.15
C PHE A 110 -17.47 2.68 -7.59
N THR A 111 -18.06 3.42 -6.66
CA THR A 111 -18.72 4.70 -6.95
C THR A 111 -17.74 5.71 -7.53
N GLN A 112 -16.56 5.89 -6.93
CA GLN A 112 -15.56 6.83 -7.45
C GLN A 112 -15.00 6.39 -8.81
N GLU A 113 -14.83 5.10 -9.02
CA GLU A 113 -14.40 4.54 -10.31
C GLU A 113 -15.40 4.80 -11.43
N SER A 114 -16.70 4.77 -11.12
CA SER A 114 -17.75 5.07 -12.09
C SER A 114 -17.73 6.52 -12.59
N MET A 115 -17.05 7.41 -11.86
CA MET A 115 -16.82 8.80 -12.29
C MET A 115 -15.70 8.93 -13.33
N LEU A 116 -14.90 7.87 -13.54
CA LEU A 116 -13.91 7.87 -14.62
C LEU A 116 -14.61 7.67 -15.98
N PRO A 117 -14.49 8.63 -16.90
CA PRO A 117 -15.11 8.53 -18.21
C PRO A 117 -14.45 7.43 -19.04
N PRO A 118 -15.23 6.72 -19.89
CA PRO A 118 -14.68 5.71 -20.77
C PRO A 118 -13.65 6.34 -21.71
N GLY A 119 -12.49 5.70 -21.85
CA GLY A 119 -11.42 6.26 -22.68
C GLY A 119 -10.03 5.71 -22.33
N PRO A 120 -8.97 6.35 -22.83
CA PRO A 120 -7.59 5.96 -22.52
C PRO A 120 -7.29 6.02 -21.01
N LEU A 121 -7.82 7.02 -20.29
CA LEU A 121 -7.61 7.14 -18.84
C LEU A 121 -8.19 5.95 -18.05
N LYS A 122 -9.43 5.56 -18.37
CA LYS A 122 -10.07 4.40 -17.72
C LYS A 122 -9.34 3.09 -18.03
N ARG A 123 -8.82 2.93 -19.25
CA ARG A 123 -7.99 1.76 -19.61
C ARG A 123 -6.70 1.69 -18.82
N ASP A 124 -5.92 2.79 -18.77
CA ASP A 124 -4.69 2.85 -17.97
C ASP A 124 -4.99 2.57 -16.48
N TYR A 125 -6.13 3.03 -15.96
CA TYR A 125 -6.58 2.71 -14.61
C TYR A 125 -6.85 1.22 -14.39
N ASP A 126 -7.66 0.61 -15.26
CA ASP A 126 -8.07 -0.79 -15.15
C ASP A 126 -6.85 -1.72 -15.25
N GLU A 127 -5.87 -1.41 -16.12
CA GLU A 127 -4.60 -2.14 -16.24
C GLU A 127 -3.79 -2.15 -14.93
N ILE A 128 -3.83 -1.06 -14.16
CA ILE A 128 -3.11 -0.93 -12.89
C ILE A 128 -3.87 -1.62 -11.76
N ARG A 129 -5.20 -1.56 -11.80
CA ARG A 129 -6.05 -2.26 -10.84
C ARG A 129 -5.90 -3.78 -10.95
N GLU A 130 -5.68 -4.29 -12.15
CA GLU A 130 -5.40 -5.71 -12.39
C GLU A 130 -3.96 -6.13 -12.04
N ASP A 131 -3.04 -5.19 -11.79
CA ASP A 131 -1.65 -5.52 -11.49
C ASP A 131 -1.49 -6.04 -10.04
N PRO A 132 -1.09 -7.31 -9.84
CA PRO A 132 -0.91 -7.90 -8.51
C PRO A 132 0.20 -7.23 -7.70
N ILE A 133 1.10 -6.45 -8.33
CA ILE A 133 2.21 -5.78 -7.66
C ILE A 133 1.72 -4.64 -6.75
N CYS A 134 0.56 -4.05 -7.06
CA CYS A 134 -0.03 -2.99 -6.24
C CYS A 134 -0.50 -3.46 -4.85
N GLU A 135 -0.53 -4.77 -4.57
CA GLU A 135 -0.92 -5.33 -3.26
C GLU A 135 0.17 -5.21 -2.18
N ARG A 136 1.40 -4.81 -2.53
CA ARG A 136 2.52 -4.82 -1.57
C ARG A 136 2.39 -3.68 -0.55
N GLY A 137 2.09 -4.06 0.70
CA GLY A 137 1.54 -3.16 1.71
C GLY A 137 2.48 -2.16 2.39
N PHE A 138 1.85 -1.19 3.05
CA PHE A 138 2.50 -0.20 3.90
C PHE A 138 2.54 -0.71 5.34
N GLU A 139 3.73 -0.75 5.95
CA GLU A 139 3.93 -1.16 7.35
C GLU A 139 3.60 -0.01 8.32
N HIS A 140 2.33 0.38 8.40
CA HIS A 140 1.89 1.41 9.35
C HIS A 140 0.79 0.89 10.28
N THR A 141 0.67 1.50 11.46
CA THR A 141 -0.41 1.15 12.40
C THR A 141 -1.75 1.70 11.90
N SER A 142 -2.86 1.05 12.27
CA SER A 142 -4.20 1.42 11.78
C SER A 142 -4.59 2.88 12.03
N LYS A 143 -4.22 3.41 13.20
CA LYS A 143 -4.52 4.81 13.60
C LYS A 143 -3.70 5.83 12.82
N GLU A 144 -2.44 5.51 12.52
CA GLU A 144 -1.59 6.37 11.69
C GLU A 144 -2.13 6.42 10.26
N LEU A 145 -2.58 5.28 9.73
CA LEU A 145 -3.10 5.17 8.37
C LEU A 145 -4.38 6.00 8.16
N ASP A 146 -5.29 6.07 9.14
CA ASP A 146 -6.50 6.91 9.03
C ASP A 146 -6.15 8.40 8.98
N LYS A 147 -5.24 8.85 9.85
CA LYS A 147 -4.76 10.23 9.85
C LYS A 147 -4.05 10.57 8.53
N ILE A 148 -3.24 9.66 8.02
CA ILE A 148 -2.56 9.80 6.73
C ILE A 148 -3.59 9.88 5.60
N ALA A 149 -4.67 9.09 5.62
CA ALA A 149 -5.70 9.13 4.59
C ALA A 149 -6.40 10.49 4.53
N ASP A 150 -6.74 11.05 5.70
CA ASP A 150 -7.43 12.34 5.76
C ASP A 150 -6.49 13.51 5.45
N GLU A 151 -5.22 13.44 5.88
CA GLU A 151 -4.18 14.38 5.50
C GLU A 151 -3.93 14.34 3.98
N LEU A 152 -3.80 13.13 3.41
CA LEU A 152 -3.65 12.91 1.97
C LEU A 152 -4.82 13.52 1.20
N ASN A 153 -6.06 13.29 1.64
CA ASN A 153 -7.24 13.87 1.01
C ASN A 153 -7.20 15.41 1.05
N SER A 154 -6.81 16.01 2.19
CA SER A 154 -6.67 17.46 2.30
C SER A 154 -5.59 18.02 1.36
N MET A 155 -4.49 17.29 1.17
CA MET A 155 -3.41 17.68 0.26
C MET A 155 -3.82 17.56 -1.21
N LEU A 156 -4.54 16.49 -1.56
CA LEU A 156 -5.06 16.24 -2.91
C LEU A 156 -6.12 17.27 -3.32
N LEU A 157 -6.91 17.76 -2.37
CA LEU A 157 -7.93 18.79 -2.58
C LEU A 157 -7.39 20.22 -2.39
N SER A 158 -6.09 20.38 -2.14
CA SER A 158 -5.50 21.71 -2.03
C SER A 158 -5.48 22.43 -3.38
N ASN A 159 -5.42 23.77 -3.35
CA ASN A 159 -5.29 24.58 -4.57
C ASN A 159 -3.94 24.37 -5.30
N ASN A 160 -3.04 23.53 -4.77
CA ASN A 160 -1.76 23.23 -5.39
C ASN A 160 -1.89 21.99 -6.30
N PRO A 161 -1.89 22.15 -7.64
CA PRO A 161 -2.04 21.01 -8.56
C PRO A 161 -0.87 20.02 -8.47
N SER A 162 0.28 20.43 -7.94
CA SER A 162 1.48 19.59 -7.90
C SER A 162 1.28 18.31 -7.10
N TYR A 163 0.47 18.34 -6.04
CA TYR A 163 0.22 17.15 -5.22
C TYR A 163 -0.65 16.14 -5.95
N VAL A 164 -1.81 16.57 -6.46
CA VAL A 164 -2.72 15.69 -7.21
C VAL A 164 -2.06 15.17 -8.49
N ILE A 165 -1.27 15.98 -9.19
CA ILE A 165 -0.52 15.54 -10.38
C ILE A 165 0.53 14.51 -10.01
N LYS A 166 1.36 14.74 -8.97
CA LYS A 166 2.37 13.76 -8.56
C LYS A 166 1.74 12.44 -8.14
N MET A 167 0.64 12.50 -7.39
CA MET A 167 -0.07 11.30 -6.94
C MET A 167 -0.74 10.60 -8.11
N ALA A 168 -1.40 11.31 -9.02
CA ALA A 168 -1.98 10.74 -10.23
C ALA A 168 -0.88 10.11 -11.09
N VAL A 169 0.25 10.80 -11.33
CA VAL A 169 1.38 10.22 -12.07
C VAL A 169 1.90 8.97 -11.37
N ALA A 170 2.10 8.98 -10.05
CA ALA A 170 2.55 7.80 -9.32
C ALA A 170 1.55 6.64 -9.36
N TYR A 171 0.24 6.95 -9.40
CA TYR A 171 -0.83 5.96 -9.49
C TYR A 171 -0.98 5.38 -10.89
N PHE A 172 -0.94 6.22 -11.92
CA PHE A 172 -1.27 5.87 -13.31
C PHE A 172 -0.05 5.49 -14.15
N VAL A 173 1.15 5.87 -13.74
CA VAL A 173 2.38 5.49 -14.44
C VAL A 173 2.91 4.22 -13.82
N LYS A 174 2.84 3.14 -14.60
CA LYS A 174 3.40 1.84 -14.22
C LYS A 174 4.84 2.04 -13.75
N PRO A 175 5.19 1.62 -12.51
CA PRO A 175 6.56 1.72 -12.06
C PRO A 175 7.46 0.95 -13.03
N PRO A 176 8.64 1.49 -13.40
CA PRO A 176 9.54 0.79 -14.29
C PRO A 176 9.79 -0.59 -13.72
N ALA A 177 9.49 -1.64 -14.50
CA ALA A 177 9.66 -3.02 -14.07
C ALA A 177 11.03 -3.16 -13.42
N ARG A 178 11.06 -3.45 -12.12
CA ARG A 178 12.33 -3.71 -11.43
C ARG A 178 12.97 -4.83 -12.20
N LYS A 179 14.08 -4.53 -12.90
CA LYS A 179 14.98 -5.57 -13.39
C LYS A 179 15.37 -6.32 -12.12
N VAL A 180 14.84 -7.53 -11.96
CA VAL A 180 15.23 -8.40 -10.86
C VAL A 180 16.68 -8.77 -11.16
N GLU A 181 17.60 -7.90 -10.74
CA GLU A 181 18.99 -8.27 -10.61
C GLU A 181 19.02 -9.43 -9.61
N LYS A 182 19.71 -10.50 -10.01
CA LYS A 182 19.74 -11.82 -9.39
C LYS A 182 20.44 -11.82 -8.00
N GLU A 183 20.19 -10.84 -7.14
CA GLU A 183 20.79 -10.78 -5.80
C GLU A 183 20.19 -11.82 -4.84
N SER A 184 18.97 -12.31 -5.10
CA SER A 184 18.33 -13.35 -4.27
C SER A 184 19.01 -14.73 -4.36
N ALA A 185 19.90 -14.97 -5.32
CA ALA A 185 20.63 -16.23 -5.43
C ALA A 185 21.90 -16.28 -4.56
N GLU A 186 22.41 -15.14 -4.07
CA GLU A 186 23.56 -15.11 -3.17
C GLU A 186 23.16 -15.16 -1.69
N GLU A 187 22.05 -14.51 -1.30
CA GLU A 187 21.59 -14.55 0.10
C GLU A 187 21.11 -15.95 0.53
N GLU A 188 20.48 -16.70 -0.38
CA GLU A 188 20.03 -18.07 -0.08
C GLU A 188 21.22 -19.03 0.10
N LYS A 189 22.31 -18.84 -0.67
CA LYS A 189 23.56 -19.60 -0.51
C LYS A 189 24.27 -19.28 0.81
N VAL A 190 24.25 -18.01 1.25
CA VAL A 190 24.83 -17.60 2.54
C VAL A 190 24.05 -18.20 3.71
N GLY A 191 22.72 -18.28 3.61
CA GLY A 191 21.86 -18.92 4.62
C GLY A 191 22.13 -20.42 4.80
N GLU A 192 22.24 -21.16 3.69
CA GLU A 192 22.52 -22.61 3.72
C GLU A 192 23.91 -22.94 4.29
N GLU A 193 24.93 -22.15 3.95
CA GLU A 193 26.30 -22.39 4.43
C GLU A 193 26.42 -22.18 5.95
N GLN A 194 25.71 -21.19 6.50
CA GLN A 194 25.65 -20.96 7.95
C GLN A 194 24.89 -22.08 8.69
N ALA A 195 23.80 -22.60 8.11
CA ALA A 195 23.06 -23.72 8.67
C ALA A 195 23.90 -25.01 8.72
N GLN A 196 24.71 -25.27 7.68
CA GLN A 196 25.63 -26.41 7.64
C GLN A 196 26.77 -26.30 8.66
N LYS A 197 27.35 -25.10 8.84
CA LYS A 197 28.40 -24.84 9.86
C LYS A 197 27.87 -25.09 11.28
N LYS A 198 26.62 -24.70 11.59
CA LYS A 198 25.98 -24.96 12.90
C LYS A 198 25.74 -26.46 13.14
N LYS A 199 25.29 -27.23 12.13
CA LYS A 199 25.12 -28.70 12.23
C LYS A 199 26.45 -29.44 12.50
N LYS A 200 27.54 -29.04 11.83
CA LYS A 200 28.88 -29.63 12.04
C LYS A 200 29.42 -29.36 13.46
N LYS A 201 29.24 -28.15 14.02
CA LYS A 201 29.64 -27.83 15.41
C LYS A 201 28.88 -28.66 16.46
N LYS A 202 27.56 -28.87 16.30
CA LYS A 202 26.76 -29.71 17.22
C LYS A 202 27.23 -31.19 17.22
N LYS A 203 27.54 -31.78 16.05
CA LYS A 203 28.07 -33.16 15.97
C LYS A 203 29.43 -33.31 16.67
N LYS A 204 30.35 -32.34 16.51
CA LYS A 204 31.66 -32.36 17.22
C LYS A 204 31.51 -32.29 18.74
N LYS A 205 30.60 -31.46 19.28
CA LYS A 205 30.32 -31.40 20.73
C LYS A 205 29.75 -32.73 21.27
N LYS A 206 28.83 -33.38 20.56
CA LYS A 206 28.30 -34.70 20.96
C LYS A 206 29.38 -35.79 21.00
N LYS A 207 30.30 -35.82 20.03
CA LYS A 207 31.42 -36.78 20.03
C LYS A 207 32.40 -36.56 21.19
N LYS A 208 32.74 -35.31 21.51
CA LYS A 208 33.58 -35.00 22.69
C LYS A 208 32.92 -35.44 24.01
N LYS A 209 31.62 -35.19 24.20
CA LYS A 209 30.90 -35.64 25.40
C LYS A 209 30.89 -37.16 25.54
N LYS A 210 30.67 -37.90 24.44
CA LYS A 210 30.74 -39.38 24.48
C LYS A 210 32.15 -39.89 24.83
N LYS A 211 33.21 -39.24 24.34
CA LYS A 211 34.59 -39.64 24.63
C LYS A 211 34.97 -39.42 26.11
N VAL A 212 34.53 -38.31 26.70
CA VAL A 212 34.71 -38.04 28.15
C VAL A 212 33.92 -39.04 29.00
N HIS A 213 32.66 -39.33 28.61
CA HIS A 213 31.85 -40.32 29.33
C HIS A 213 32.47 -41.73 29.28
N TRP A 214 33.09 -42.11 28.16
CA TRP A 214 33.74 -43.41 28.02
C TRP A 214 35.03 -43.53 28.85
N TRP A 215 35.76 -42.42 29.03
CA TRP A 215 36.95 -42.39 29.90
C TRP A 215 36.62 -42.57 31.37
N ASN A 216 35.49 -42.03 31.85
CA ASN A 216 35.03 -42.22 33.23
C ASN A 216 34.55 -43.66 33.55
N TYR A 217 34.43 -44.54 32.55
CA TYR A 217 34.07 -45.95 32.76
C TYR A 217 35.28 -46.88 32.72
N MET A 218 36.46 -46.37 32.35
CA MET A 218 37.70 -47.15 32.18
C MET A 218 38.75 -46.87 33.26
N PHE A 219 38.52 -45.86 34.10
CA PHE A 219 39.34 -45.47 35.25
C PHE A 219 38.42 -45.17 36.43
#